data_AF-X1MPI4-F1
#
_entry.id   AF-X1MPI4-F1
#
_cell.length_a   1.000
_cell.length_b   1.000
_cell.length_c   1.000
_cell.angle_alpha   90.00
_cell.angle_beta   90.00
_cell.angle_gamma   90.00
#
_symmetry.space_group_name_H-M   'P 1'
#
loop_
_entity.id
_entity.type
_entity.pdbx_description
1 polymer ?
#
loop_
_entity_poly.entity_id
_entity_poly.type
_entity_poly.pdbx_seq_one_letter_code
_entity_poly.pdbx_strand_id
1 'polypeptide(L)' 'MKLASIDIGTHSTRLLITDYQNNKFIPLERKMKITRLGKNLDENNMIGKDSARKA' A
#
# COMPACT_ATOMS: atom_id res chain seq x y z
N MET A 1 14.46 -2.39 16.13
CA MET A 1 13.22 -3.19 16.06
C MET A 1 12.65 -3.08 14.67
N LYS A 2 12.49 -4.20 13.95
CA LYS A 2 11.94 -4.17 12.60
C LYS A 2 10.44 -3.92 12.65
N LEU A 3 9.98 -2.90 11.92
CA LEU A 3 8.59 -2.51 11.80
C LEU A 3 8.20 -2.42 10.32
N ALA A 4 6.94 -2.67 10.01
CA ALA A 4 6.41 -2.52 8.66
C ALA A 4 5.07 -1.78 8.67
N SER A 5 4.83 -1.00 7.62
CA SER A 5 3.54 -0.38 7.32
C SER A 5 3.12 -0.79 5.91
N ILE A 6 1.85 -1.14 5.76
CA ILE A 6 1.19 -1.36 4.48
C ILE A 6 0.06 -0.34 4.36
N ASP A 7 0.07 0.40 3.26
CA ASP A 7 -0.97 1.37 2.92
C ASP A 7 -1.66 0.92 1.63
N ILE A 8 -2.99 0.80 1.67
CA ILE A 8 -3.81 0.35 0.54
C ILE A 8 -4.69 1.53 0.11
N GLY A 9 -4.18 2.30 -0.84
CA GLY A 9 -4.89 3.45 -1.40
C GLY A 9 -5.74 3.10 -2.62
N THR A 10 -6.54 4.07 -3.07
CA THR A 10 -7.37 3.92 -4.28
C THR A 10 -6.55 3.79 -5.56
N HIS A 11 -5.33 4.34 -5.60
CA HIS A 11 -4.44 4.27 -6.77
C HIS A 11 -3.29 3.27 -6.61
N SER A 12 -2.68 3.20 -5.43
CA SER A 12 -1.52 2.35 -5.18
C SER A 12 -1.54 1.68 -3.81
N THR A 13 -0.88 0.52 -3.76
CA THR A 13 -0.52 -0.17 -2.53
C THR A 13 0.96 0.06 -2.26
N ARG A 14 1.32 0.36 -1.01
CA ARG A 14 2.68 0.70 -0.59
C ARG A 14 3.12 -0.16 0.60
N LEU A 15 4.39 -0.53 0.60
CA LEU A 15 5.07 -1.19 1.72
C LEU A 15 6.24 -0.32 2.15
N LEU A 16 6.35 -0.09 3.46
CA LEU A 16 7.52 0.49 4.09
C LEU A 16 7.98 -0.47 5.19
N ILE A 17 9.20 -0.98 5.09
CA ILE A 17 9.88 -1.70 6.17
C ILE A 17 10.94 -0.77 6.74
N THR A 18 11.01 -0.69 8.06
CA THR A 18 11.99 0.13 8.79
C THR A 18 12.66 -0.67 9.89
N ASP A 19 13.87 -0.27 10.25
CA ASP A 19 14.43 -0.59 11.56
C ASP A 19 14.27 0.63 12.47
N TYR A 20 13.55 0.45 13.56
CA TYR A 20 13.38 1.46 14.60
C TYR A 20 14.47 1.32 15.65
N GLN A 21 15.40 2.28 15.67
CA GLN A 21 16.48 2.36 16.63
C GLN A 21 16.82 3.80 16.98
N ASN A 22 17.24 4.05 18.22
CA ASN A 22 17.63 5.39 18.70
C ASN A 22 16.56 6.46 18.42
N ASN A 23 15.29 6.14 18.65
CA ASN A 23 14.12 6.99 18.34
C ASN A 23 14.03 7.46 16.87
N LYS A 24 14.59 6.69 15.93
CA LYS A 24 14.54 6.99 14.51
C LYS A 24 14.03 5.79 13.72
N PHE A 25 13.23 6.06 12.70
CA PHE A 25 12.83 5.07 11.70
C PHE A 25 13.83 5.10 10.56
N ILE A 26 14.60 4.03 10.38
CA ILE A 26 15.54 3.89 9.28
C ILE A 26 14.88 3.02 8.21
N PRO A 27 14.56 3.55 7.02
CA PRO A 27 13.95 2.75 5.96
C PRO A 27 14.89 1.64 5.51
N LEU A 28 14.41 0.40 5.52
CA LEU A 28 15.11 -0.76 4.99
C LEU A 28 14.63 -1.09 3.57
N GLU A 29 13.32 -0.99 3.34
CA GLU A 29 12.71 -1.30 2.05
C GLU A 29 11.50 -0.39 1.81
N ARG A 30 11.35 0.08 0.57
CA ARG A 30 10.17 0.81 0.09
C ARG A 30 9.69 0.18 -1.20
N LYS A 31 8.44 -0.28 -1.23
CA LYS A 31 7.79 -0.75 -2.46
C LYS A 31 6.50 0.02 -2.71
N MET A 32 6.21 0.24 -3.97
CA MET A 32 4.94 0.79 -4.43
C MET A 32 4.47 0.03 -5.67
N LYS A 33 3.21 -0.36 -5.68
CA LYS A 33 2.54 -0.98 -6.82
C LYS A 33 1.29 -0.18 -7.16
N ILE A 34 1.13 0.17 -8.43
CA ILE A 34 -0.11 0.77 -8.92
C ILE A 34 -1.16 -0.35 -9.04
N THR A 35 -2.21 -0.27 -8.23
CA THR A 35 -3.27 -1.29 -8.14
C THR A 35 -4.60 -0.76 -8.66
N ARG A 36 -4.83 0.56 -8.60
CA ARG A 36 -6.06 1.25 -9.04
C ARG A 36 -7.33 0.61 -8.45
N LEU A 37 -7.31 0.33 -7.15
CA LEU A 37 -8.45 -0.23 -6.40
C LEU A 37 -9.73 0.63 -6.50
N GLY A 38 -9.58 1.95 -6.54
CA GLY A 38 -10.72 2.88 -6.68
C GLY A 38 -11.23 3.03 -8.11
N LYS A 39 -10.71 2.29 -9.10
CA LYS A 39 -11.19 2.36 -10.48
C LYS A 39 -12.68 1.98 -10.53
N ASN A 40 -13.52 2.92 -11.00
CA ASN A 40 -14.97 2.80 -11.14
C ASN A 40 -15.73 2.59 -9.81
N LEU A 41 -15.07 2.87 -8.67
CA LEU A 41 -15.72 2.74 -7.36
C LEU A 41 -16.85 3.76 -7.19
N ASP A 42 -16.67 4.97 -7.73
CA ASP A 42 -17.67 6.03 -7.79
C ASP A 42 -18.89 5.67 -8.65
N GLU A 43 -18.69 4.87 -9.70
CA GLU A 43 -19.76 4.48 -10.63
C GLU A 43 -20.69 3.41 -10.04
N ASN A 44 -20.14 2.43 -9.31
CA ASN A 44 -20.89 1.24 -8.90
C ASN A 44 -20.74 0.85 -7.42
N ASN A 45 -20.00 1.63 -6.62
CA ASN A 45 -19.67 1.35 -5.21
C ASN A 45 -19.02 -0.02 -4.95
N MET A 46 -18.37 -0.59 -5.98
CA MET A 46 -17.72 -1.90 -5.91
C MET A 46 -16.25 -1.82 -6.32
N ILE A 47 -15.40 -2.59 -5.63
CA ILE A 47 -14.02 -2.80 -6.07
C ILE A 47 -14.03 -3.80 -7.24
N GLY A 48 -13.49 -3.40 -8.38
CA GLY A 48 -13.36 -4.28 -9.55
C GLY A 48 -12.47 -5.49 -9.27
N LYS A 49 -12.86 -6.68 -9.76
CA LYS A 49 -12.14 -7.95 -9.55
C LYS A 49 -10.67 -7.89 -9.97
N ASP A 50 -10.38 -7.20 -11.07
CA ASP A 50 -9.01 -7.05 -11.57
C ASP A 50 -8.15 -6.20 -10.65
N SER A 51 -8.71 -5.11 -10.11
CA SER A 51 -8.00 -4.25 -9.17
C SER A 51 -7.76 -4.97 -7.84
N ALA A 52 -8.75 -5.73 -7.36
CA ALA A 52 -8.61 -6.56 -6.16
C ALA A 52 -7.50 -7.62 -6.31
N ARG A 53 -7.37 -8.28 -7.48
CA ARG A 53 -6.30 -9.25 -7.76
C ARG A 53 -4.90 -8.63 -7.84
N LYS A 54 -4.80 -7.32 -8.10
CA LYS A 54 -3.51 -6.62 -8.19
C LYS A 54 -2.98 -6.20 -6.82
N ALA A 55 -3.84 -6.07 -5.82
CA ALA A 55 -3.48 -5.66 -4.47
C ALA A 55 -2.63 -6.70 -3.74
#